data_AF-A0A972CBH6-F1
#
_entry.id   AF-A0A972CBH6-F1
#
_cell.length_a   1.000
_cell.length_b   1.000
_cell.length_c   1.000
_cell.angle_alpha   90.00
_cell.angle_beta   90.00
_cell.angle_gamma   90.00
#
_symmetry.space_group_name_H-M   'P 1'
#
loop_
_entity.id
_entity.type
_entity.pdbx_description
1 polymer ?
#
loop_
_entity_poly.entity_id
_entity_poly.type
_entity_poly.pdbx_seq_one_letter_code
_entity_poly.pdbx_strand_id
1 'polypeptide(L)'
;MSEMSPAELAAYINEIVENLPDGNETPETTALRAVAAAITKLVDEVAELAEESERMRQYLDELDSDLGELEADYYSDIFNFDFMDWPSGVSHCQPIIFSEQPSADEHSTQSAQKSDPRDDGRDEGRG
;
A
#
# COMPACT_ATOMS: atom_id res chain seq x y z
N MET A 1 -13.74 35.82 -2.81
CA MET A 1 -12.28 35.63 -2.76
C MET A 1 -12.02 34.38 -3.58
N SER A 2 -11.32 34.46 -4.70
CA SER A 2 -10.97 33.25 -5.47
C SER A 2 -10.12 32.34 -4.59
N GLU A 3 -10.44 31.05 -4.56
CA GLU A 3 -9.54 30.04 -4.00
C GLU A 3 -8.28 30.01 -4.86
N MET A 4 -7.14 30.28 -4.24
CA MET A 4 -5.83 30.09 -4.87
C MET A 4 -5.47 28.61 -4.82
N SER A 5 -4.84 28.10 -5.87
CA SER A 5 -4.22 26.78 -5.87
C SER A 5 -3.09 26.70 -4.83
N PRO A 6 -2.70 25.49 -4.37
CA PRO A 6 -1.58 25.34 -3.43
C PRO A 6 -0.27 25.99 -3.91
N ALA A 7 0.00 25.94 -5.22
CA ALA A 7 1.16 26.59 -5.83
C ALA A 7 1.07 28.12 -5.79
N GLU A 8 -0.09 28.70 -6.11
CA GLU A 8 -0.32 30.14 -6.01
C GLU A 8 -0.24 30.61 -4.55
N LEU A 9 -0.74 29.83 -3.61
CA LEU A 9 -0.64 30.11 -2.18
C LEU A 9 0.82 30.08 -1.70
N ALA A 10 1.61 29.09 -2.12
CA ALA A 10 3.03 28.99 -1.79
C ALA A 10 3.83 30.17 -2.37
N ALA A 11 3.56 30.54 -3.62
CA ALA A 11 4.17 31.71 -4.26
C ALA A 11 3.83 33.01 -3.51
N TYR A 12 2.56 33.18 -3.11
CA TYR A 12 2.12 34.33 -2.31
C TYR A 12 2.81 34.38 -0.93
N ILE A 13 2.97 33.24 -0.25
CA ILE A 13 3.69 33.17 1.03
C ILE A 13 5.16 33.54 0.85
N ASN A 14 5.81 33.05 -0.22
CA ASN A 14 7.19 33.41 -0.52
C ASN A 14 7.35 34.91 -0.79
N GLU A 15 6.43 35.53 -1.54
CA GLU A 15 6.44 36.97 -1.78
C GLU A 15 6.34 37.78 -0.47
N ILE A 16 5.49 37.36 0.47
CA ILE A 16 5.40 37.99 1.80
C ILE A 16 6.73 37.88 2.55
N VAL A 17 7.33 36.69 2.52
CA VAL A 17 8.56 36.38 3.26
C VAL A 17 9.78 37.09 2.67
N GLU A 18 9.85 37.24 1.35
CA GLU A 18 10.92 37.97 0.65
C GLU A 18 10.87 39.48 0.91
N ASN A 19 9.68 40.04 1.13
CA ASN A 19 9.50 41.46 1.46
C ASN A 19 9.69 41.78 2.95
N LEU A 20 10.06 40.80 3.79
CA LEU A 20 10.40 41.05 5.18
C LEU A 20 11.72 41.83 5.28
N PRO A 21 11.79 42.91 6.06
CA PRO A 21 12.99 43.74 6.14
C PRO A 21 14.21 42.95 6.64
N ASP A 22 15.31 43.00 5.88
CA ASP A 22 16.57 42.29 6.15
C ASP A 22 17.29 42.73 7.44
N GLY A 23 16.85 43.82 8.07
CA GLY A 23 17.37 44.28 9.37
C GLY A 23 17.00 43.39 10.56
N ASN A 24 16.19 42.35 10.34
CA ASN A 24 15.62 41.49 11.36
C ASN A 24 15.97 40.01 11.12
N GLU A 25 17.24 39.62 11.17
CA GLU A 25 17.63 38.21 11.41
C GLU A 25 17.25 37.80 12.84
N THR A 26 15.96 37.84 13.15
CA THR A 26 15.43 37.31 14.39
C THR A 26 15.14 35.83 14.19
N PRO A 27 15.12 35.03 15.28
CA PRO A 27 14.74 33.62 15.18
C PRO A 27 13.35 33.43 14.54
N GLU A 28 12.43 34.38 14.69
CA GLU A 28 11.10 34.34 14.10
C GLU A 28 11.12 34.49 12.57
N THR A 29 11.89 35.42 12.01
CA THR A 29 11.97 35.59 10.55
C THR A 29 12.68 34.40 9.89
N THR A 30 13.67 33.82 10.57
CA THR A 30 14.34 32.58 10.15
C THR A 30 13.36 31.40 10.14
N ALA A 31 12.55 31.27 11.20
CA ALA A 31 11.54 30.24 11.28
C ALA A 31 10.47 30.40 10.19
N LEU A 32 10.01 31.63 9.90
CA LEU A 32 9.05 31.90 8.83
C LEU A 32 9.61 31.55 7.45
N ARG A 33 10.88 31.90 7.16
CA ARG A 33 11.56 31.49 5.92
C ARG A 33 11.65 29.96 5.80
N ALA A 34 11.97 29.26 6.89
CA ALA A 34 12.03 27.81 6.90
C ALA A 34 10.66 27.16 6.66
N VAL A 35 9.59 27.73 7.25
CA VAL A 35 8.21 27.26 7.02
C VAL A 35 7.78 27.50 5.58
N ALA A 36 8.05 28.67 5.00
CA ALA A 36 7.74 28.95 3.60
C ALA A 36 8.46 28.01 2.63
N ALA A 37 9.75 27.72 2.89
CA ALA A 37 10.51 26.74 2.12
C ALA A 37 9.93 25.32 2.27
N ALA A 38 9.53 24.92 3.47
CA ALA A 38 8.90 23.63 3.71
C ALA A 38 7.54 23.51 3.00
N ILE A 39 6.72 24.56 2.99
CA ILE A 39 5.45 24.61 2.27
C ILE A 39 5.69 24.45 0.77
N THR A 40 6.67 25.18 0.22
CA THR A 40 7.02 25.08 -1.21
C THR A 40 7.42 23.65 -1.57
N LYS A 41 8.30 23.03 -0.77
CA LYS A 41 8.72 21.64 -0.97
C LYS A 41 7.55 20.66 -0.92
N LEU A 42 6.62 20.85 0.02
CA LEU A 42 5.43 20.00 0.12
C LEU A 42 4.52 20.15 -1.10
N VAL A 43 4.36 21.36 -1.63
CA VAL A 43 3.56 21.58 -2.84
C VAL A 43 4.20 20.87 -4.04
N ASP A 44 5.52 20.97 -4.19
CA ASP A 44 6.25 20.29 -5.26
C ASP A 44 6.15 18.76 -5.13
N GLU A 45 6.36 18.21 -3.92
CA GLU A 45 6.23 16.77 -3.67
C GLU A 45 4.81 16.26 -3.93
N VAL A 46 3.77 17.04 -3.60
CA VAL A 46 2.38 16.68 -3.89
C VAL A 46 2.09 16.72 -5.38
N ALA A 47 2.68 17.66 -6.13
CA ALA A 47 2.55 17.70 -7.58
C ALA A 47 3.21 16.48 -8.24
N GLU A 48 4.43 16.13 -7.83
CA GLU A 48 5.12 14.92 -8.29
C GLU A 48 4.33 13.64 -7.96
N LEU A 49 3.75 13.56 -6.75
CA LEU A 49 2.91 12.43 -6.35
C LEU A 49 1.63 12.32 -7.20
N ALA A 50 1.02 13.45 -7.56
CA ALA A 50 -0.15 13.46 -8.42
C ALA A 50 0.17 12.95 -9.83
N GLU A 51 1.32 13.34 -10.39
CA GLU A 51 1.80 12.83 -11.67
C GLU A 51 2.07 11.32 -11.63
N GLU A 52 2.72 10.82 -10.57
CA GLU A 52 2.99 9.40 -10.43
C GLU A 52 1.71 8.58 -10.20
N SER A 53 0.75 9.11 -9.45
CA SER A 53 -0.56 8.46 -9.28
C SER A 53 -1.31 8.35 -10.59
N GLU A 54 -1.22 9.36 -11.47
CA GLU A 54 -1.86 9.31 -12.78
C GLU A 54 -1.17 8.29 -13.69
N ARG A 55 0.17 8.20 -13.64
CA ARG A 55 0.93 7.17 -14.35
C ARG A 55 0.54 5.76 -13.89
N MET A 56 0.40 5.55 -12.58
CA MET A 56 -0.06 4.27 -12.02
C MET A 56 -1.47 3.91 -12.49
N ARG A 57 -2.38 4.89 -12.58
CA ARG A 57 -3.72 4.67 -13.12
C ARG A 57 -3.65 4.19 -14.57
N GLN A 58 -2.82 4.82 -15.39
CA GLN A 58 -2.64 4.42 -16.80
C GLN A 58 -2.12 2.98 -16.91
N TYR A 59 -1.17 2.56 -16.07
CA TYR A 59 -0.70 1.18 -16.04
C TYR A 59 -1.77 0.19 -15.61
N LEU A 60 -2.66 0.57 -14.68
CA LEU A 60 -3.78 -0.28 -14.28
C LEU A 60 -4.80 -0.42 -15.41
N ASP A 61 -5.11 0.67 -16.12
CA ASP A 61 -6.02 0.64 -17.26
C ASP A 61 -5.46 -0.21 -18.41
N GLU A 62 -4.14 -0.12 -18.68
CA GLU A 62 -3.45 -0.98 -19.64
C GLU A 62 -3.50 -2.45 -19.24
N LEU A 63 -3.21 -2.75 -17.96
CA LEU A 63 -3.27 -4.12 -17.44
C LEU A 63 -4.69 -4.71 -17.50
N ASP A 64 -5.72 -3.92 -17.22
CA ASP A 64 -7.11 -4.34 -17.33
C ASP A 64 -7.48 -4.66 -18.78
N SER A 65 -7.03 -3.83 -19.73
CA SER A 65 -7.21 -4.08 -21.16
C SER A 65 -6.52 -5.38 -21.60
N ASP A 66 -5.24 -5.56 -21.23
CA ASP A 66 -4.47 -6.76 -21.58
C ASP A 66 -5.09 -8.03 -20.99
N LEU A 67 -5.59 -7.95 -19.75
CA LEU A 67 -6.28 -9.06 -19.09
C LEU A 67 -7.63 -9.36 -19.75
N GLY A 68 -8.37 -8.33 -20.15
CA GLY A 68 -9.63 -8.49 -20.89
C GLY A 68 -9.43 -9.12 -22.27
N GLU A 69 -8.36 -8.75 -22.97
CA GLU A 69 -7.96 -9.39 -24.24
C GLU A 69 -7.58 -10.86 -24.01
N LEU A 70 -6.77 -11.15 -22.99
CA LEU A 70 -6.39 -12.52 -22.64
C LEU A 70 -7.60 -13.37 -22.23
N GLU A 71 -8.54 -12.80 -21.47
CA GLU A 71 -9.79 -13.43 -21.10
C GLU A 71 -10.62 -13.76 -22.35
N ALA A 72 -10.74 -12.80 -23.27
CA ALA A 72 -11.46 -12.99 -24.53
C ALA A 72 -10.81 -14.08 -25.39
N ASP A 73 -9.49 -14.09 -25.54
CA ASP A 73 -8.76 -15.12 -26.29
C ASP A 73 -8.96 -16.50 -25.64
N TYR A 74 -8.75 -16.62 -24.33
CA TYR A 74 -8.88 -17.89 -23.61
C TYR A 74 -10.30 -18.46 -23.70
N TYR A 75 -11.32 -17.65 -23.45
CA TYR A 75 -12.70 -18.12 -23.52
C TYR A 75 -13.20 -18.26 -24.96
N SER A 76 -12.75 -17.43 -25.91
CA SER A 76 -13.14 -17.60 -27.32
C SER A 76 -12.60 -18.89 -27.91
N ASP A 77 -11.40 -19.32 -27.50
CA ASP A 77 -10.84 -20.61 -27.88
C ASP A 77 -11.58 -21.76 -27.18
N ILE A 78 -11.97 -21.64 -25.91
CA ILE A 78 -12.74 -22.68 -25.20
C ILE A 78 -14.18 -22.81 -25.71
N PHE A 79 -14.83 -21.72 -26.12
CA PHE A 79 -16.18 -21.79 -26.71
C PHE A 79 -16.17 -22.24 -28.19
N ASN A 80 -15.02 -22.13 -28.89
CA ASN A 80 -14.83 -22.70 -30.22
C ASN A 80 -14.27 -24.12 -30.21
N PHE A 81 -13.60 -24.54 -29.12
CA PHE A 81 -13.12 -25.90 -28.90
C PHE A 81 -14.12 -26.65 -28.01
N ASP A 82 -15.07 -27.29 -28.67
CA ASP A 82 -15.97 -28.32 -28.12
C ASP A 82 -17.20 -27.89 -27.30
N PHE A 83 -18.17 -27.34 -28.04
CA PHE A 83 -19.56 -27.82 -27.99
C PHE A 83 -19.72 -29.28 -28.51
N MET A 84 -18.63 -30.02 -28.73
CA MET A 84 -18.62 -31.38 -29.28
C MET A 84 -17.73 -32.29 -28.44
N ASP A 85 -18.35 -33.16 -27.64
CA ASP A 85 -17.72 -34.34 -26.98
C ASP A 85 -16.97 -34.13 -25.65
N TRP A 86 -17.54 -33.36 -24.72
CA TRP A 86 -17.20 -33.55 -23.30
C TRP A 86 -17.99 -34.73 -22.72
N PRO A 87 -17.36 -35.76 -22.11
CA PRO A 87 -18.08 -36.86 -21.49
C PRO A 87 -18.99 -36.31 -20.38
N SER A 88 -20.27 -36.69 -20.44
CA SER A 88 -21.42 -36.09 -19.74
C SER A 88 -21.41 -36.17 -18.19
N GLY A 89 -20.26 -36.08 -17.54
CA GLY A 89 -20.08 -36.28 -16.10
C GLY A 89 -19.26 -35.20 -15.38
N VAL A 90 -18.68 -34.20 -16.06
CA VAL A 90 -17.94 -33.13 -15.39
C VAL A 90 -18.81 -31.90 -15.29
N SER A 91 -19.36 -31.68 -14.10
CA SER A 91 -20.21 -30.55 -13.77
C SER A 91 -19.41 -29.26 -13.70
N HIS A 92 -19.67 -28.38 -14.67
CA HIS A 92 -19.73 -26.91 -14.64
C HIS A 92 -18.69 -26.19 -13.77
N CYS A 93 -17.85 -25.41 -14.46
CA CYS A 93 -17.26 -24.14 -14.03
C CYS A 93 -17.56 -23.80 -12.58
N GLN A 94 -16.80 -24.39 -11.66
CA GLN A 94 -16.73 -23.85 -10.32
C GLN A 94 -16.11 -22.46 -10.48
N PRO A 95 -16.71 -21.39 -9.91
CA PRO A 95 -15.99 -20.13 -9.81
C PRO A 95 -14.64 -20.41 -9.14
N ILE A 96 -13.58 -19.73 -9.57
CA ILE A 96 -12.32 -19.74 -8.83
C ILE A 96 -12.63 -19.10 -7.47
N ILE A 97 -12.99 -19.94 -6.49
CA ILE A 97 -13.02 -19.53 -5.10
C ILE A 97 -11.55 -19.39 -4.75
N PHE A 98 -11.07 -18.14 -4.64
CA PHE A 98 -9.83 -17.86 -3.93
C PHE A 98 -10.03 -18.45 -2.53
N SER A 99 -9.50 -19.66 -2.34
CA SER A 99 -9.49 -20.30 -1.05
C SER A 99 -8.65 -19.38 -0.18
N GLU A 100 -9.29 -18.72 0.79
CA GLU A 100 -8.64 -17.97 1.84
C GLU A 100 -7.46 -18.82 2.33
N GLN A 101 -6.25 -18.42 1.97
CA GLN A 101 -5.06 -19.09 2.48
C GLN A 101 -5.09 -18.87 3.99
N PRO A 102 -5.10 -19.94 4.82
CA PRO A 102 -4.87 -19.75 6.24
C PRO A 102 -3.48 -19.13 6.39
N SER A 103 -3.45 -17.92 6.96
CA SER A 103 -2.24 -17.20 7.32
C SER A 103 -1.30 -18.14 8.05
N ALA A 104 -0.10 -18.34 7.50
CA ALA A 104 0.93 -19.19 8.07
C ALA A 104 1.56 -18.52 9.30
N ASP A 105 0.83 -18.46 10.41
CA ASP A 105 1.33 -17.98 11.69
C ASP A 105 0.66 -18.71 12.87
N GLU A 106 0.71 -20.04 12.90
CA GLU A 106 0.47 -20.80 14.14
C GLU A 106 1.38 -22.03 14.25
N HIS A 107 2.67 -21.80 14.50
CA HIS A 107 3.54 -22.84 15.08
C HIS A 107 3.41 -22.79 16.62
N SER A 108 2.29 -23.30 17.14
CA SER A 108 2.14 -23.60 18.57
C SER A 108 2.47 -25.07 18.84
N THR A 109 3.72 -25.28 19.25
CA THR A 109 4.29 -26.40 20.02
C THR A 109 3.42 -27.65 20.24
N GLN A 110 3.78 -28.72 19.53
CA GLN A 110 3.30 -30.08 19.75
C GLN A 110 3.84 -30.65 21.07
N SER A 111 2.92 -31.23 21.83
CA SER A 111 3.05 -31.69 23.21
C SER A 111 3.85 -33.00 23.31
N ALA A 112 4.90 -33.02 24.13
CA ALA A 112 5.56 -34.25 24.55
C ALA A 112 4.79 -34.90 25.71
N GLN A 113 4.26 -36.10 25.48
CA GLN A 113 3.68 -36.93 26.53
C GLN A 113 4.76 -37.50 27.46
N LYS A 114 4.68 -37.08 28.73
CA LYS A 114 4.52 -37.93 29.92
C LYS A 114 5.58 -39.01 30.23
N SER A 115 6.36 -38.75 31.28
CA SER A 115 6.59 -39.73 32.36
C SER A 115 7.20 -39.05 33.60
N ASP A 116 6.36 -38.86 34.61
CA ASP A 116 6.72 -38.67 36.02
C ASP A 116 6.95 -40.08 36.63
N PRO A 117 7.96 -40.27 37.49
CA PRO A 117 7.58 -40.48 38.89
C PRO A 117 8.57 -39.93 39.94
N ARG A 118 7.99 -39.27 40.95
CA ARG A 118 8.25 -39.41 42.41
C ARG A 118 9.59 -38.87 42.93
N ASP A 119 9.55 -37.82 43.75
CA ASP A 119 9.47 -37.88 45.22
C ASP A 119 10.80 -38.32 45.85
N ASP A 120 11.60 -37.37 46.34
CA ASP A 120 11.94 -37.28 47.78
C ASP A 120 12.88 -36.08 48.07
N GLY A 121 12.52 -35.27 49.07
CA GLY A 121 13.47 -34.81 50.10
C GLY A 121 14.41 -33.60 49.88
N ARG A 122 14.14 -32.56 50.70
CA ARG A 122 15.08 -31.66 51.41
C ARG A 122 15.89 -30.62 50.62
N ASP A 123 15.72 -29.32 50.89
CA ASP A 123 16.09 -28.52 52.09
C ASP A 123 17.52 -27.97 52.03
N GLU A 124 17.60 -26.72 52.48
CA GLU A 124 18.75 -25.89 52.82
C GLU A 124 19.44 -25.08 51.72
N GLY A 125 19.47 -23.76 51.96
CA GLY A 125 20.77 -23.14 52.17
C GLY A 125 21.05 -21.87 51.39
N ARG A 126 20.96 -20.74 52.09
CA ARG A 126 21.51 -19.43 51.73
C ARG A 126 23.00 -19.51 51.39
N GLY A 127 23.44 -18.58 50.53
CA GLY A 127 24.83 -18.17 50.34
C GLY A 127 24.93 -17.06 49.33
#